data_AF-A0A7S3VKB2-F1
#
_entry.id   AF-A0A7S3VKB2-F1
#
_cell.length_a   1.000
_cell.length_b   1.000
_cell.length_c   1.000
_cell.angle_alpha   90.00
_cell.angle_beta   90.00
_cell.angle_gamma   90.00
#
_symmetry.space_group_name_H-M   'P 1'
#
loop_
_entity.id
_entity.type
_entity.pdbx_description
1 polymer ?
#
loop_
_entity_poly.entity_id
_entity_poly.type
_entity_poly.pdbx_seq_one_letter_code
_entity_poly.pdbx_strand_id
1 'polypeptide(L)'
;FADTLGPDASEHVLTPVQWHPATKFADPYFGTATDYSERYNRAYGLIPSYVSAGASAAGYSLTMAIQDAFRRCTFPEQGVDADSLLFTAGLLQCEQVVGERGTGYERVMRSLVKQQINTFFGEIALNSFRRNVALSPITAQIQSGVLQATLPIEVANKALVMPKPPPKDEDSGAEKIGTLHKDAFITVVVVVVGSFLILCLAVLLTLGRSRQQSRMLERMLVISPDDLLIINHPVRLCDGSYECGKAMHRNTLVALEPLTE
;
A
#
# COMPACT_ATOMS: atom_id res chain seq x y z
N PHE A 1 0.67 -5.64 -9.44
CA PHE A 1 1.41 -5.58 -8.16
C PHE A 1 1.40 -6.94 -7.49
N ALA A 2 0.23 -7.49 -7.12
CA ALA A 2 0.12 -8.88 -6.65
C ALA A 2 0.71 -9.88 -7.65
N ASP A 3 0.41 -9.73 -8.95
CA ASP A 3 0.98 -10.59 -10.00
C ASP A 3 2.51 -10.54 -10.09
N THR A 4 3.12 -9.43 -9.66
CA THR A 4 4.57 -9.21 -9.74
C THR A 4 5.30 -9.72 -8.51
N LEU A 5 4.73 -9.51 -7.32
CA LEU A 5 5.35 -9.89 -6.05
C LEU A 5 4.98 -11.31 -5.59
N GLY A 6 3.92 -11.89 -6.14
CA GLY A 6 3.32 -13.11 -5.62
C GLY A 6 2.34 -12.83 -4.46
N PRO A 7 1.43 -13.77 -4.19
CA PRO A 7 0.33 -13.59 -3.23
C PRO A 7 0.84 -13.23 -1.83
N ASP A 8 1.81 -13.95 -1.28
CA ASP A 8 2.26 -13.79 0.11
C ASP A 8 3.01 -12.47 0.36
N ALA A 9 3.84 -12.06 -0.60
CA ALA A 9 4.58 -10.81 -0.50
C ALA A 9 3.66 -9.59 -0.69
N SER A 10 2.62 -9.73 -1.52
CA SER A 10 1.65 -8.66 -1.77
C SER A 10 0.61 -8.48 -0.67
N GLU A 11 0.32 -9.54 0.08
CA GLU A 11 -0.69 -9.52 1.13
C GLU A 11 -0.35 -8.50 2.23
N HIS A 12 -1.34 -7.72 2.63
CA HIS A 12 -1.28 -6.61 3.58
C HIS A 12 -0.44 -5.40 3.15
N VAL A 13 0.04 -5.34 1.91
CA VAL A 13 0.72 -4.14 1.39
C VAL A 13 -0.25 -2.97 1.34
N LEU A 14 0.16 -1.84 1.91
CA LEU A 14 -0.54 -0.58 1.88
C LEU A 14 -0.11 0.27 0.68
N THR A 15 -1.06 0.89 0.01
CA THR A 15 -0.79 1.76 -1.12
C THR A 15 -1.83 2.89 -1.21
N PRO A 16 -1.40 4.13 -1.51
CA PRO A 16 -2.35 5.17 -1.87
C PRO A 16 -2.89 4.89 -3.28
N VAL A 17 -4.21 4.97 -3.43
CA VAL A 17 -4.88 4.86 -4.73
C VAL A 17 -5.70 6.10 -5.00
N GLN A 18 -5.66 6.58 -6.25
CA GLN A 18 -6.39 7.78 -6.64
C GLN A 18 -7.89 7.54 -6.72
N TRP A 19 -8.31 6.31 -7.00
CA TRP A 19 -9.69 5.92 -7.17
C TRP A 19 -9.89 4.44 -6.87
N HIS A 20 -11.09 4.11 -6.38
CA HIS A 20 -11.53 2.74 -6.13
C HIS A 20 -13.06 2.65 -6.34
N PRO A 21 -13.62 1.55 -6.84
CA PRO A 21 -15.08 1.40 -7.03
C PRO A 21 -15.92 1.57 -5.75
N ALA A 22 -15.30 1.39 -4.58
CA ALA A 22 -15.98 1.55 -3.28
C ALA A 22 -16.22 3.03 -2.88
N THR A 23 -15.65 3.99 -3.61
CA THR A 23 -15.91 5.41 -3.34
C THR A 23 -17.39 5.74 -3.49
N LYS A 24 -17.83 6.77 -2.77
CA LYS A 24 -19.23 7.23 -2.78
C LYS A 24 -19.48 8.37 -3.75
N PHE A 25 -18.50 8.69 -4.59
CA PHE A 25 -18.65 9.74 -5.57
C PHE A 25 -19.58 9.31 -6.71
N ALA A 26 -20.28 10.29 -7.27
CA ALA A 26 -21.23 10.07 -8.35
C ALA A 26 -21.37 11.31 -9.24
N ASP A 27 -21.85 11.07 -10.45
CA ASP A 27 -22.33 12.13 -11.34
C ASP A 27 -23.56 11.71 -12.15
N PRO A 28 -24.28 12.68 -12.75
CA PRO A 28 -25.47 12.41 -13.56
C PRO A 28 -25.29 11.47 -14.76
N TYR A 29 -24.08 11.31 -15.30
CA TYR A 29 -23.86 10.56 -16.55
C TYR A 29 -23.37 9.13 -16.27
N PHE A 30 -22.29 9.00 -15.51
CA PHE A 30 -21.66 7.73 -15.14
C PHE A 30 -22.25 7.12 -13.87
N GLY A 31 -23.14 7.81 -13.15
CA GLY A 31 -23.72 7.32 -11.90
C GLY A 31 -22.66 7.25 -10.79
N THR A 32 -22.74 6.22 -9.95
CA THR A 32 -21.74 5.98 -8.89
C THR A 32 -20.47 5.32 -9.43
N ALA A 33 -19.39 5.34 -8.64
CA ALA A 33 -18.17 4.60 -8.96
C ALA A 33 -18.41 3.08 -9.18
N THR A 34 -19.32 2.49 -8.42
CA THR A 34 -19.78 1.10 -8.62
C THR A 34 -20.48 0.96 -9.97
N ASP A 35 -21.45 1.83 -10.29
CA ASP A 35 -22.20 1.76 -11.56
C ASP A 35 -21.27 1.88 -12.77
N TYR A 36 -20.27 2.76 -12.68
CA TYR A 36 -19.23 2.89 -13.69
C TYR A 36 -18.42 1.61 -13.82
N SER A 37 -17.94 1.04 -12.71
CA SER A 37 -17.13 -0.18 -12.70
C SER A 37 -17.87 -1.35 -13.34
N GLU A 38 -19.13 -1.55 -12.98
CA GLU A 38 -19.95 -2.61 -13.56
C GLU A 38 -20.23 -2.39 -15.05
N ARG A 39 -20.54 -1.16 -15.47
CA ARG A 39 -20.75 -0.82 -16.88
C ARG A 39 -19.49 -1.06 -17.70
N TYR A 40 -18.33 -0.65 -17.18
CA TYR A 40 -17.04 -0.84 -17.84
C TYR A 40 -16.72 -2.33 -17.98
N ASN A 41 -16.93 -3.13 -16.93
CA ASN A 41 -16.71 -4.57 -16.99
C ASN A 41 -17.69 -5.27 -17.96
N ARG A 42 -18.96 -4.86 -18.02
CA ARG A 42 -19.90 -5.39 -19.02
C ARG A 42 -19.48 -5.05 -20.46
N ALA A 43 -18.91 -3.87 -20.69
CA ALA A 43 -18.52 -3.44 -22.02
C ALA A 43 -17.20 -4.06 -22.50
N TYR A 44 -16.25 -4.27 -21.59
CA TYR A 44 -14.87 -4.63 -21.95
C TYR A 44 -14.36 -5.93 -21.32
N GLY A 45 -15.10 -6.54 -20.40
CA GLY A 45 -14.66 -7.73 -19.65
C GLY A 45 -13.49 -7.47 -18.70
N LEU A 46 -13.27 -6.21 -18.32
CA LEU A 46 -12.15 -5.76 -17.48
C LEU A 46 -12.67 -4.93 -16.31
N ILE A 47 -12.02 -5.03 -15.16
CA ILE A 47 -12.21 -4.07 -14.06
C ILE A 47 -11.47 -2.77 -14.44
N PRO A 48 -12.12 -1.59 -14.39
CA PRO A 48 -11.44 -0.36 -14.75
C PRO A 48 -10.32 -0.05 -13.76
N SER A 49 -9.19 0.39 -14.31
CA SER A 49 -8.13 1.01 -13.51
C SER A 49 -8.48 2.47 -13.19
N TYR A 50 -7.73 3.06 -12.26
CA TYR A 50 -7.81 4.51 -12.02
C TYR A 50 -7.52 5.34 -13.28
N VAL A 51 -6.73 4.83 -14.23
CA VAL A 51 -6.44 5.52 -15.49
C VAL A 51 -7.69 5.59 -16.37
N SER A 52 -8.39 4.46 -16.55
CA SER A 52 -9.62 4.41 -17.33
C SER A 52 -10.71 5.27 -16.68
N ALA A 53 -10.86 5.19 -15.35
CA ALA A 53 -11.81 5.99 -14.61
C ALA A 53 -11.49 7.50 -14.69
N GLY A 54 -10.22 7.86 -14.51
CA GLY A 54 -9.76 9.24 -14.61
C GLY A 54 -9.92 9.85 -16.01
N ALA A 55 -9.67 9.07 -17.07
CA ALA A 55 -9.89 9.50 -18.45
C ALA A 55 -11.37 9.81 -18.73
N SER A 56 -12.28 8.94 -18.27
CA SER A 56 -13.73 9.16 -18.38
C SER A 56 -14.19 10.40 -17.62
N ALA A 57 -13.70 10.58 -16.39
CA ALA A 57 -13.99 11.77 -15.59
C ALA A 57 -13.42 13.05 -16.18
N ALA A 58 -12.25 13.00 -16.83
CA ALA A 58 -11.67 14.13 -17.55
C ALA A 58 -12.55 14.54 -18.74
N GLY A 59 -13.02 13.57 -19.54
CA GLY A 59 -13.94 13.84 -20.65
C GLY A 59 -15.27 14.45 -20.17
N TYR A 60 -15.82 13.92 -19.08
CA TYR A 60 -17.02 14.47 -18.46
C TYR A 60 -16.80 15.91 -17.97
N SER A 61 -15.72 16.16 -17.23
CA SER A 61 -15.39 17.49 -16.70
C SER A 61 -15.19 18.53 -17.80
N LEU A 62 -14.50 18.15 -18.88
CA LEU A 62 -14.34 19.01 -20.05
C LEU A 62 -15.69 19.31 -20.72
N THR A 63 -16.56 18.31 -20.85
CA THR A 63 -17.91 18.49 -21.42
C THR A 63 -18.73 19.48 -20.60
N MET A 64 -18.71 19.36 -19.27
CA MET A 64 -19.39 20.29 -18.36
C MET A 64 -18.87 21.73 -18.50
N ALA A 65 -17.54 21.89 -18.62
CA ALA A 65 -16.93 23.21 -18.83
C ALA A 65 -17.30 23.81 -20.20
N ILE A 66 -17.34 23.01 -21.27
CA ILE A 66 -17.77 23.45 -22.60
C ILE A 66 -19.23 23.90 -22.57
N GLN A 67 -20.11 23.11 -21.95
CA GLN A 67 -21.54 23.44 -21.83
C GLN A 67 -21.74 24.76 -21.07
N ASP A 68 -21.09 24.95 -19.93
CA ASP A 68 -21.20 26.20 -19.19
C ASP A 68 -20.55 27.39 -19.91
N ALA A 69 -19.43 27.18 -20.60
CA ALA A 69 -18.76 28.22 -21.37
C ALA A 69 -19.64 28.77 -22.50
N PHE A 70 -20.48 27.92 -23.11
CA PHE A 70 -21.26 28.28 -24.30
C PHE A 70 -22.78 28.28 -24.12
N ARG A 71 -23.33 27.90 -22.97
CA ARG A 71 -24.81 27.85 -22.73
C ARG A 71 -25.56 29.15 -22.96
N ARG A 72 -24.87 30.29 -23.02
CA ARG A 72 -25.42 31.64 -23.28
C ARG A 72 -24.82 32.28 -24.53
N CYS A 73 -24.26 31.47 -25.42
CA CYS A 73 -23.67 31.93 -26.67
C CYS A 73 -24.57 31.55 -27.84
N THR A 74 -24.66 32.43 -28.81
CA THR A 74 -25.18 32.11 -30.14
C THR A 74 -24.00 31.80 -31.06
N PHE A 75 -24.17 30.77 -31.88
CA PHE A 75 -23.19 30.35 -32.87
C PHE A 75 -23.54 30.96 -34.23
N PRO A 76 -22.55 31.32 -35.06
CA PRO A 76 -22.82 31.73 -36.44
C PRO A 76 -23.48 30.59 -37.22
N GLU A 77 -24.47 30.89 -38.06
CA GLU A 77 -25.23 29.88 -38.83
C GLU A 77 -24.37 29.15 -39.88
N GLN A 78 -23.20 29.66 -40.23
CA GLN A 78 -22.39 29.19 -41.35
C GLN A 78 -21.12 28.49 -40.88
N GLY A 79 -21.06 27.16 -41.03
CA GLY A 79 -19.85 26.36 -41.30
C GLY A 79 -18.59 26.59 -40.45
N VAL A 80 -18.69 27.25 -39.28
CA VAL A 80 -17.53 27.55 -38.45
C VAL A 80 -17.04 26.26 -37.83
N ASP A 81 -15.80 25.90 -38.12
CA ASP A 81 -15.16 24.73 -37.52
C ASP A 81 -14.87 24.96 -36.03
N ALA A 82 -14.62 23.88 -35.30
CA ALA A 82 -14.39 23.93 -33.86
C ALA A 82 -13.14 24.74 -33.48
N ASP A 83 -12.08 24.71 -34.29
CA ASP A 83 -10.84 25.45 -34.01
C ASP A 83 -11.07 26.95 -34.16
N SER A 84 -11.79 27.35 -35.21
CA SER A 84 -12.21 28.74 -35.41
C SER A 84 -13.00 29.25 -34.21
N LEU A 85 -13.98 28.48 -33.71
CA LEU A 85 -14.76 28.83 -32.50
C LEU A 85 -13.89 28.95 -31.24
N LEU A 86 -12.90 28.06 -31.10
CA LEU A 86 -12.05 28.01 -29.91
C LEU A 86 -10.95 29.08 -29.92
N PHE A 87 -10.38 29.43 -31.07
CA PHE A 87 -9.16 30.23 -31.13
C PHE A 87 -9.32 31.59 -31.81
N THR A 88 -10.45 31.87 -32.47
CA THR A 88 -10.70 33.19 -33.06
C THR A 88 -11.53 34.06 -32.12
N ALA A 89 -10.95 35.19 -31.71
CA ALA A 89 -11.65 36.16 -30.88
C ALA A 89 -12.80 36.83 -31.65
N GLY A 90 -13.94 37.03 -30.99
CA GLY A 90 -15.07 37.80 -31.54
C GLY A 90 -16.02 37.02 -32.45
N LEU A 91 -15.76 35.74 -32.76
CA LEU A 91 -16.71 34.91 -33.51
C LEU A 91 -17.94 34.52 -32.68
N LEU A 92 -17.78 34.37 -31.37
CA LEU A 92 -18.85 33.98 -30.46
C LEU A 92 -19.56 35.21 -29.91
N GLN A 93 -20.88 35.24 -30.07
CA GLN A 93 -21.74 36.26 -29.45
C GLN A 93 -22.37 35.66 -28.20
N CYS A 94 -21.84 36.03 -27.03
CA CYS A 94 -22.30 35.50 -25.75
C CYS A 94 -22.94 36.59 -24.89
N GLU A 95 -24.03 36.23 -24.21
CA GLU A 95 -24.68 37.12 -23.26
C GLU A 95 -23.83 37.21 -21.96
N GLN A 96 -23.27 38.41 -21.72
CA GLN A 96 -22.51 38.90 -20.54
C GLN A 96 -20.98 38.63 -20.55
N VAL A 97 -20.05 39.52 -20.15
CA VAL A 97 -20.01 40.82 -19.43
C VAL A 97 -19.48 41.93 -20.36
N VAL A 98 -19.95 43.18 -20.22
CA VAL A 98 -19.42 44.35 -20.96
C VAL A 98 -17.89 44.42 -20.79
N GLY A 99 -17.14 44.19 -21.86
CA GLY A 99 -15.67 44.31 -21.86
C GLY A 99 -14.87 43.01 -21.96
N GLU A 100 -15.51 41.83 -21.86
CA GLU A 100 -14.79 40.56 -22.02
C GLU A 100 -14.71 40.12 -23.49
N ARG A 101 -13.66 40.58 -24.18
CA ARG A 101 -13.21 39.98 -25.44
C ARG A 101 -12.28 38.82 -25.10
N GLY A 102 -12.61 37.63 -25.59
CA GLY A 102 -11.78 36.44 -25.40
C GLY A 102 -12.15 35.34 -26.38
N THR A 103 -11.26 34.37 -26.54
CA THR A 103 -11.46 33.22 -27.42
C THR A 103 -12.38 32.17 -26.78
N GLY A 104 -12.92 31.23 -27.56
CA GLY A 104 -13.70 30.11 -27.00
C GLY A 104 -12.89 29.26 -26.03
N TYR A 105 -11.60 29.04 -26.31
CA TYR A 105 -10.65 28.35 -25.44
C TYR A 105 -10.55 29.04 -24.07
N GLU A 106 -10.38 30.37 -24.05
CA GLU A 106 -10.32 31.12 -22.78
C GLU A 106 -11.61 30.99 -21.97
N ARG A 107 -12.76 30.94 -22.63
CA ARG A 107 -14.06 30.72 -21.98
C ARG A 107 -14.14 29.33 -21.35
N VAL A 108 -13.74 28.28 -22.09
CA VAL A 108 -13.70 26.91 -21.57
C VAL A 108 -12.73 26.80 -20.39
N MET A 109 -11.53 27.35 -20.52
CA MET A 109 -10.53 27.33 -19.44
C MET A 109 -11.01 28.08 -18.20
N ARG A 110 -11.65 29.24 -18.37
CA ARG A 110 -12.22 30.00 -17.25
C ARG A 110 -13.35 29.23 -16.58
N SER A 111 -14.22 28.62 -17.37
CA SER A 111 -15.30 27.78 -16.87
C SER A 111 -14.73 26.60 -16.07
N LEU A 112 -13.72 25.91 -16.60
CA LEU A 112 -13.07 24.78 -15.95
C LEU A 112 -12.36 25.15 -14.63
N VAL A 113 -11.72 26.33 -14.55
CA VAL A 113 -11.07 26.81 -13.32
C VAL A 113 -12.07 27.32 -12.28
N LYS A 114 -13.19 27.89 -12.72
CA LYS A 114 -14.23 28.44 -11.83
C LYS A 114 -15.13 27.35 -11.23
N GLN A 115 -15.29 26.23 -11.94
CA GLN A 115 -16.17 25.16 -11.52
C GLN A 115 -15.50 24.19 -10.55
N GLN A 116 -16.33 23.66 -9.67
CA GLN A 116 -16.07 22.48 -8.87
C GLN A 116 -17.02 21.39 -9.35
N ILE A 117 -16.48 20.37 -9.99
CA ILE A 117 -17.25 19.35 -10.72
C ILE A 117 -17.20 18.05 -9.92
N ASN A 118 -18.36 17.58 -9.48
CA ASN A 118 -18.51 16.26 -8.89
C ASN A 118 -18.56 15.21 -10.00
N THR A 119 -17.69 14.20 -9.91
CA THR A 119 -17.61 13.07 -10.84
C THR A 119 -17.64 11.76 -10.06
N PHE A 120 -18.00 10.64 -10.68
CA PHE A 120 -17.85 9.31 -10.08
C PHE A 120 -16.39 8.97 -9.68
N PHE A 121 -15.40 9.67 -10.25
CA PHE A 121 -13.99 9.52 -9.92
C PHE A 121 -13.60 10.28 -8.64
N GLY A 122 -14.35 11.32 -8.29
CA GLY A 122 -13.99 12.27 -7.25
C GLY A 122 -14.33 13.69 -7.66
N GLU A 123 -14.11 14.61 -6.73
CA GLU A 123 -14.30 16.02 -7.00
C GLU A 123 -13.12 16.59 -7.81
N ILE A 124 -13.45 17.43 -8.79
CA ILE A 124 -12.50 18.13 -9.66
C ILE A 124 -12.62 19.63 -9.38
N ALA A 125 -11.57 20.22 -8.82
CA ALA A 125 -11.45 21.66 -8.65
C ALA A 125 -10.04 22.10 -9.02
N LEU A 126 -9.91 22.99 -10.01
CA LEU A 126 -8.61 23.45 -10.48
C LEU A 126 -8.17 24.73 -9.78
N ASN A 127 -6.93 24.77 -9.32
CA ASN A 127 -6.33 26.01 -8.83
C ASN A 127 -5.83 26.91 -9.98
N SER A 128 -5.24 28.06 -9.65
CA SER A 128 -4.64 29.00 -10.63
C SER A 128 -3.52 28.38 -11.47
N PHE A 129 -2.88 27.31 -10.99
CA PHE A 129 -1.88 26.52 -11.72
C PHE A 129 -2.49 25.38 -12.54
N ARG A 130 -3.83 25.31 -12.66
CA ARG A 130 -4.58 24.29 -13.40
C ARG A 130 -4.37 22.87 -12.88
N ARG A 131 -4.07 22.73 -11.59
CA ARG A 131 -3.92 21.43 -10.92
C ARG A 131 -5.21 21.12 -10.17
N ASN A 132 -5.66 19.87 -10.26
CA ASN A 132 -6.77 19.42 -9.42
C ASN A 132 -6.31 19.39 -7.95
N VAL A 133 -7.00 20.14 -7.10
CA VAL A 133 -6.71 20.23 -5.66
C VAL A 133 -7.79 19.60 -4.78
N ALA A 134 -8.91 19.16 -5.35
CA ALA A 134 -10.01 18.54 -4.61
C ALA A 134 -9.92 17.00 -4.54
N LEU A 135 -8.97 16.39 -5.25
CA LEU A 135 -8.82 14.94 -5.25
C LEU A 135 -8.48 14.44 -3.84
N SER A 136 -9.30 13.54 -3.32
CA SER A 136 -9.07 12.86 -2.04
C SER A 136 -8.66 11.40 -2.30
N PRO A 137 -7.35 11.07 -2.23
CA PRO A 137 -6.89 9.71 -2.43
C PRO A 137 -7.32 8.79 -1.27
N ILE A 138 -7.36 7.50 -1.55
CA ILE A 138 -7.78 6.44 -0.62
C ILE A 138 -6.55 5.63 -0.24
N THR A 139 -6.46 5.19 1.00
CA THR A 139 -5.51 4.16 1.38
C THR A 139 -6.13 2.81 1.12
N ALA A 140 -5.52 2.04 0.23
CA ALA A 140 -5.91 0.67 -0.04
C ALA A 140 -4.91 -0.33 0.55
N GLN A 141 -5.40 -1.52 0.89
CA GLN A 141 -4.60 -2.64 1.32
C GLN A 141 -4.96 -3.88 0.51
N ILE A 142 -3.97 -4.66 0.08
CA ILE A 142 -4.23 -5.98 -0.50
C ILE A 142 -4.65 -6.92 0.63
N GLN A 143 -5.85 -7.48 0.53
CA GLN A 143 -6.36 -8.47 1.47
C GLN A 143 -7.07 -9.58 0.70
N SER A 144 -6.64 -10.81 0.95
CA SER A 144 -7.04 -12.02 0.22
C SER A 144 -6.80 -11.88 -1.28
N GLY A 145 -5.65 -11.29 -1.66
CA GLY A 145 -5.29 -11.04 -3.06
C GLY A 145 -6.11 -9.95 -3.78
N VAL A 146 -7.05 -9.30 -3.09
CA VAL A 146 -7.89 -8.23 -3.65
C VAL A 146 -7.50 -6.90 -3.03
N LEU A 147 -7.40 -5.85 -3.85
CA LEU A 147 -7.20 -4.50 -3.39
C LEU A 147 -8.47 -3.99 -2.68
N GLN A 148 -8.38 -3.65 -1.40
CA GLN A 148 -9.50 -3.18 -0.58
C GLN A 148 -9.29 -1.73 -0.17
N ALA A 149 -10.32 -0.91 -0.20
CA ALA A 149 -10.30 0.43 0.36
C ALA A 149 -10.37 0.33 1.89
N THR A 150 -9.35 0.86 2.59
CA THR A 150 -9.23 0.75 4.05
C THR A 150 -9.39 2.07 4.77
N LEU A 151 -9.00 3.18 4.14
CA LEU A 151 -9.19 4.54 4.66
C LEU A 151 -9.49 5.52 3.52
N PRO A 152 -10.25 6.60 3.77
CA PRO A 152 -10.88 6.94 5.05
C PRO A 152 -12.12 6.06 5.34
N ILE A 153 -12.62 6.07 6.58
CA ILE A 153 -13.62 5.09 7.06
C ILE A 153 -14.95 5.17 6.31
N GLU A 154 -15.28 6.35 5.79
CA GLU A 154 -16.53 6.64 5.07
C GLU A 154 -16.61 5.90 3.73
N VAL A 155 -15.46 5.53 3.16
CA VAL A 155 -15.36 4.81 1.88
C VAL A 155 -14.70 3.43 2.03
N ALA A 156 -14.33 3.05 3.25
CA ALA A 156 -13.68 1.79 3.53
C ALA A 156 -14.66 0.63 3.30
N ASN A 157 -14.25 -0.34 2.49
CA ASN A 157 -14.99 -1.60 2.31
C ASN A 157 -14.42 -2.74 3.16
N LYS A 158 -13.24 -2.54 3.76
CA LYS A 158 -12.64 -3.47 4.71
C LYS A 158 -11.77 -2.75 5.74
N ALA A 159 -11.66 -3.31 6.93
CA ALA A 159 -10.82 -2.74 7.99
C ALA A 159 -9.33 -2.86 7.63
N LEU A 160 -8.55 -1.82 7.97
CA LEU A 160 -7.10 -1.84 7.90
C LEU A 160 -6.54 -2.90 8.87
N VAL A 161 -5.66 -3.77 8.39
CA VAL A 161 -4.96 -4.75 9.23
C VAL A 161 -3.54 -4.26 9.49
N MET A 162 -3.24 -3.94 10.76
CA MET A 162 -1.91 -3.53 11.23
C MET A 162 -1.67 -4.03 12.68
N PRO A 163 -0.46 -4.53 13.02
CA PRO A 163 0.67 -4.79 12.12
C PRO A 163 0.36 -5.94 11.13
N LYS A 164 1.20 -6.10 10.08
CA LYS A 164 1.08 -7.24 9.16
C LYS A 164 1.13 -8.54 10.00
N PRO A 165 0.11 -9.41 9.93
CA PRO A 165 0.14 -10.69 10.62
C PRO A 165 1.39 -11.47 10.21
N PRO A 166 1.96 -12.30 11.09
CA PRO A 166 3.00 -13.23 10.68
C PRO A 166 2.48 -14.08 9.52
N PRO A 167 3.36 -14.54 8.61
CA PRO A 167 2.98 -15.52 7.61
C PRO A 167 2.21 -16.63 8.31
N LYS A 168 1.08 -17.06 7.74
CA LYS A 168 0.48 -18.31 8.21
C LYS A 168 1.57 -19.35 7.97
N ASP A 169 2.03 -20.02 9.03
CA ASP A 169 2.88 -21.19 8.87
C ASP A 169 2.16 -22.08 7.85
N GLU A 170 2.71 -22.19 6.63
CA GLU A 170 2.39 -23.30 5.74
C GLU A 170 2.58 -24.52 6.61
N ASP A 171 1.47 -25.19 6.96
CA ASP A 171 1.40 -26.34 7.87
C ASP A 171 2.71 -26.54 8.62
N SER A 172 2.80 -26.06 9.87
CA SER A 172 3.69 -26.71 10.82
C SER A 172 3.52 -28.20 10.58
N GLY A 173 4.52 -28.80 9.95
CA GLY A 173 4.49 -30.15 9.42
C GLY A 173 4.54 -31.11 10.58
N ALA A 174 3.52 -31.08 11.45
CA ALA A 174 2.98 -32.27 12.03
C ALA A 174 2.38 -33.06 10.86
N GLU A 175 3.28 -33.60 10.03
CA GLU A 175 3.09 -34.89 9.41
C GLU A 175 2.37 -35.71 10.49
N LYS A 176 1.07 -35.97 10.28
CA LYS A 176 0.35 -36.91 11.10
C LYS A 176 1.10 -38.20 10.90
N ILE A 177 2.05 -38.48 11.80
CA ILE A 177 2.83 -39.71 11.80
C ILE A 177 1.76 -40.79 11.75
N GLY A 178 1.70 -41.44 10.59
CA GLY A 178 0.75 -42.49 10.33
C GLY A 178 0.78 -43.44 11.50
N THR A 179 -0.41 -43.89 11.92
CA THR A 179 -0.58 -44.88 12.98
C THR A 179 0.53 -45.91 12.91
N LEU A 180 1.45 -45.84 13.87
CA LEU A 180 2.66 -46.64 13.90
C LEU A 180 2.24 -48.11 13.95
N HIS A 181 2.46 -48.83 12.86
CA HIS A 181 2.24 -50.28 12.81
C HIS A 181 3.08 -50.89 13.94
N LYS A 182 2.50 -51.83 14.70
CA LYS A 182 3.10 -52.38 15.94
C LYS A 182 4.55 -52.88 15.75
N ASP A 183 4.92 -53.25 14.53
CA ASP A 183 6.25 -53.74 14.18
C ASP A 183 7.31 -52.64 14.15
N ALA A 184 6.95 -51.39 13.83
CA ALA A 184 7.86 -50.24 13.81
C ALA A 184 8.21 -49.75 15.22
N PHE A 185 7.34 -49.97 16.21
CA PHE A 185 7.61 -49.60 17.60
C PHE A 185 8.79 -50.41 18.18
N ILE A 186 8.88 -51.69 17.85
CA ILE A 186 9.96 -52.57 18.34
C ILE A 186 11.31 -52.12 17.75
N THR A 187 11.34 -51.78 16.46
CA THR A 187 12.59 -51.33 15.82
C THR A 187 13.07 -49.99 16.38
N VAL A 188 12.16 -49.04 16.60
CA VAL A 188 12.51 -47.73 17.18
C VAL A 188 13.00 -47.88 18.63
N VAL A 189 12.36 -48.72 19.45
CA VAL A 189 12.82 -48.97 20.83
C VAL A 189 14.22 -49.59 20.85
N VAL A 190 14.53 -50.55 19.98
CA VAL A 190 15.87 -51.16 19.91
C VAL A 190 16.93 -50.14 19.48
N VAL A 191 16.63 -49.28 18.50
CA VAL A 191 17.56 -48.24 18.06
C VAL A 191 17.77 -47.19 19.15
N VAL A 192 16.71 -46.72 19.82
CA VAL A 192 16.81 -45.70 20.87
C VAL A 192 17.56 -46.23 22.08
N VAL A 193 17.28 -47.45 22.54
CA VAL A 193 17.98 -48.07 23.68
C VAL A 193 19.44 -48.36 23.33
N GLY A 194 19.72 -48.85 22.11
CA GLY A 194 21.09 -49.06 21.64
C GLY A 194 21.88 -47.76 21.55
N SER A 195 21.25 -46.69 21.05
CA SER A 195 21.86 -45.35 20.97
C SER A 195 22.16 -44.76 22.35
N PHE A 196 21.24 -44.95 23.31
CA PHE A 196 21.41 -44.49 24.68
C PHE A 196 22.58 -45.19 25.38
N LEU A 197 22.74 -46.50 25.18
CA LEU A 197 23.87 -47.26 25.74
C LEU A 197 25.21 -46.78 25.16
N ILE A 198 25.27 -46.51 23.86
CA ILE A 198 26.48 -45.97 23.22
C ILE A 198 26.78 -44.56 23.75
N LEU A 199 25.76 -43.72 23.92
CA LEU A 199 25.92 -42.36 24.45
C LEU A 199 26.39 -42.39 25.92
N CYS A 200 25.83 -43.26 26.76
CA CYS A 200 26.28 -43.44 28.15
C CYS A 200 27.74 -43.91 28.21
N LEU A 201 28.17 -44.80 27.32
CA LEU A 201 29.54 -45.27 27.25
C LEU A 201 30.50 -44.13 26.79
N ALA A 202 30.06 -43.32 25.84
CA ALA A 202 30.80 -42.14 25.40
C ALA A 202 30.90 -41.06 26.51
N VAL A 203 29.83 -40.83 27.27
CA VAL A 203 29.82 -39.90 28.41
C VAL A 203 30.71 -40.39 29.55
N LEU A 204 30.76 -41.69 29.84
CA LEU A 204 31.67 -42.26 30.82
C LEU A 204 33.15 -42.10 30.39
N LEU A 205 33.43 -42.25 29.09
CA LEU A 205 34.78 -42.05 28.54
C LEU A 205 35.20 -40.57 28.51
N THR A 206 34.28 -39.62 28.29
CA THR A 206 34.58 -38.19 28.30
C THR A 206 34.69 -37.61 29.72
N LEU A 207 33.89 -38.11 30.68
CA LEU A 207 34.03 -37.76 32.10
C LEU A 207 35.34 -38.29 32.72
N GLY A 208 35.88 -39.39 32.19
CA GLY A 208 37.23 -39.86 32.54
C GLY A 208 38.37 -38.95 32.03
N ARG A 209 38.16 -38.24 30.92
CA ARG A 209 39.12 -37.28 30.35
C ARG A 209 38.97 -35.85 30.89
N SER A 210 37.77 -35.43 31.31
CA SER A 210 37.51 -34.03 31.69
C SER A 210 38.04 -33.64 33.08
N ARG A 211 38.32 -34.61 33.97
CA ARG A 211 38.97 -34.32 35.27
C ARG A 211 40.37 -33.70 35.14
N GLN A 212 41.01 -33.78 33.97
CA GLN A 212 42.33 -33.23 33.71
C GLN A 212 42.31 -31.82 33.05
N GLN A 213 41.14 -31.33 32.62
CA GLN A 213 41.04 -30.12 31.78
C GLN A 213 40.31 -28.93 32.43
N SER A 214 39.73 -29.09 33.63
CA SER A 214 39.03 -28.03 34.37
C SER A 214 39.95 -27.03 35.09
N ARG A 215 41.06 -26.63 34.46
CA ARG A 215 41.86 -25.46 34.85
C ARG A 215 42.13 -24.56 33.66
N MET A 216 41.08 -24.02 33.04
CA MET A 216 41.20 -22.76 32.30
C MET A 216 39.82 -22.23 31.91
N LEU A 217 39.69 -20.90 32.02
CA LEU A 217 38.59 -20.05 31.57
C LEU A 217 37.45 -19.77 32.57
N GLU A 218 37.82 -19.07 33.65
CA GLU A 218 37.10 -17.84 33.98
C GLU A 218 37.93 -16.66 33.47
N ARG A 219 37.48 -16.00 32.41
CA ARG A 219 37.87 -14.63 32.08
C ARG A 219 36.63 -13.90 31.61
N MET A 220 36.04 -13.10 32.50
CA MET A 220 35.15 -12.01 32.11
C MET A 220 35.94 -11.07 31.21
N LEU A 221 35.43 -10.83 30.00
CA LEU A 221 36.03 -9.93 29.04
C LEU A 221 35.36 -8.57 29.21
N VAL A 222 36.08 -7.63 29.81
CA VAL A 222 35.64 -6.23 29.93
C VAL A 222 35.82 -5.59 28.57
N ILE A 223 34.71 -5.18 27.94
CA ILE A 223 34.71 -4.46 26.66
C ILE A 223 34.76 -2.96 26.98
N SER A 224 35.73 -2.23 26.42
CA SER A 224 35.82 -0.78 26.59
C SER A 224 34.77 -0.08 25.72
N PRO A 225 34.10 1.00 26.20
CA PRO A 225 33.14 1.76 25.40
C PRO A 225 33.73 2.32 24.10
N ASP A 226 35.03 2.63 24.07
CA ASP A 226 35.72 3.16 22.89
C ASP A 226 35.87 2.13 21.77
N ASP A 227 35.70 0.83 22.06
CA ASP A 227 35.77 -0.25 21.08
C ASP A 227 34.43 -0.46 20.34
N LEU A 228 33.39 0.32 20.68
CA LEU A 228 32.06 0.22 20.11
C LEU A 228 31.80 1.31 19.07
N LEU A 229 31.51 0.89 17.83
CA LEU A 229 30.92 1.78 16.83
C LEU A 229 29.41 1.79 17.03
N ILE A 230 28.91 2.83 17.70
CA ILE A 230 27.48 2.97 17.99
C ILE A 230 26.73 3.25 16.69
N ILE A 231 25.79 2.36 16.37
CA ILE A 231 24.89 2.52 15.22
C ILE A 231 23.66 3.30 15.68
N ASN A 232 23.03 2.85 16.77
CA ASN A 232 21.87 3.50 17.40
C ASN A 232 21.95 3.40 18.93
N HIS A 233 21.68 4.50 19.63
CA HIS A 233 21.56 4.51 21.08
C HIS A 233 20.24 3.86 21.55
N PRO A 234 20.19 3.29 22.77
CA PRO A 234 18.92 2.87 23.36
C PRO A 234 17.97 4.05 23.52
N VAL A 235 16.68 3.85 23.21
CA VAL A 235 15.66 4.90 23.27
C VAL A 235 14.64 4.55 24.33
N ARG A 236 14.34 5.50 25.22
CA ARG A 236 13.26 5.35 26.21
C ARG A 236 11.91 5.61 25.55
N LEU A 237 11.02 4.64 25.63
CA LEU A 237 9.66 4.74 25.14
C LEU A 237 8.77 5.48 26.16
N CYS A 238 7.63 6.01 25.68
CA CYS A 238 6.71 6.79 26.49
C CYS A 238 6.06 5.99 27.63
N ASP A 239 6.03 4.65 27.51
CA ASP A 239 5.55 3.73 28.55
C ASP A 239 6.60 3.43 29.64
N GLY A 240 7.80 4.03 29.52
CA GLY A 240 8.91 3.85 30.45
C GLY A 240 9.83 2.66 30.13
N SER A 241 9.49 1.83 29.14
CA SER A 241 10.36 0.76 28.64
C SER A 241 11.47 1.31 27.72
N TYR A 242 12.44 0.47 27.36
CA TYR A 242 13.55 0.85 26.51
C TYR A 242 13.62 -0.04 25.27
N GLU A 243 13.82 0.58 24.11
CA GLU A 243 14.28 -0.14 22.92
C GLU A 243 15.80 -0.32 22.99
N CYS A 244 16.27 -1.56 22.77
CA CYS A 244 17.68 -1.89 22.76
C CYS A 244 18.42 -1.10 21.67
N GLY A 245 19.54 -0.47 22.05
CA GLY A 245 20.45 0.13 21.09
C GLY A 245 21.22 -0.94 20.31
N LYS A 246 21.93 -0.52 19.26
CA LYS A 246 22.77 -1.40 18.45
C LYS A 246 24.15 -0.77 18.29
N ALA A 247 25.19 -1.56 18.51
CA ALA A 247 26.57 -1.18 18.21
C ALA A 247 27.28 -2.31 17.47
N MET A 248 28.41 -1.98 16.87
CA MET A 248 29.29 -2.93 16.22
C MET A 248 30.60 -3.03 17.00
N HIS A 249 30.93 -4.22 17.47
CA HIS A 249 32.19 -4.53 18.14
C HIS A 249 32.94 -5.57 17.29
N ARG A 250 34.10 -5.21 16.73
CA ARG A 250 34.93 -6.11 15.91
C ARG A 250 34.11 -6.85 14.81
N ASN A 251 33.35 -6.10 14.02
CA ASN A 251 32.44 -6.60 12.97
C ASN A 251 31.30 -7.52 13.44
N THR A 252 31.04 -7.61 14.75
CA THR A 252 29.88 -8.32 15.29
C THR A 252 28.86 -7.31 15.80
N LEU A 253 27.60 -7.47 15.41
CA LEU A 253 26.51 -6.65 15.91
C LEU A 253 26.20 -7.06 17.35
N VAL A 254 26.20 -6.10 18.25
CA VAL A 254 25.89 -6.28 19.68
C VAL A 254 24.72 -5.40 20.09
N ALA A 255 23.86 -5.92 20.96
CA ALA A 255 22.77 -5.16 21.56
C ALA A 255 23.31 -4.30 22.71
N LEU A 256 22.84 -3.07 22.80
CA LEU A 256 23.12 -2.17 23.91
C LEU A 256 21.89 -2.08 24.79
N GLU A 257 22.06 -2.43 26.06
CA GLU A 257 21.05 -2.19 27.10
C GLU A 257 21.45 -0.95 27.91
N PRO A 258 20.48 -0.11 28.29
CA PRO A 258 20.76 1.01 29.19
C PRO A 258 21.15 0.47 30.57
N LEU A 259 22.19 1.04 31.17
CA LEU A 259 22.51 0.79 32.58
C LEU A 259 21.37 1.34 33.43
N THR A 260 20.53 0.45 33.95
CA THR A 260 19.55 0.77 34.98
C THR A 260 20.29 0.74 36.32
N GLU A 261 20.45 1.91 36.96
CA GLU A 261 20.79 1.97 38.40
C GLU A 261 19.63 1.48 39.28
#